data_AF-A0A1Q2CSX5-F1
#
_entry.id   AF-A0A1Q2CSX5-F1
#
_cell.length_a   1.000
_cell.length_b   1.000
_cell.length_c   1.000
_cell.angle_alpha   90.00
_cell.angle_beta   90.00
_cell.angle_gamma   90.00
#
_symmetry.space_group_name_H-M   'P 1'
#
loop_
_entity.id
_entity.type
_entity.pdbx_description
1 polymer ?
#
loop_
_entity_poly.entity_id
_entity_poly.type
_entity_poly.pdbx_seq_one_letter_code
_entity_poly.pdbx_strand_id
1 'polypeptide(L)'
;MLRAFFRPSRGQFVIGVALFLTALIVVMTLRSQAAQPEFANVRQADLIQLLDSVTAETRRLEGEVSDLENARNELISGADRDQAAREEAERRLQQAQIIAGTVPAVGPGVRIQINDPEGRVSAELLLDAIEELRDAGAEVIELNDSVRLVMRSYFSTDEQGRITADGTVLEAPYVIDAIGDPATLEAGARFRGGLVSEVEGERVGGTVTIEQVQSVEISTTVTPPENEFARPR
;
A
#
# COMPACT_ATOMS: atom_id res chain seq x y z
N MET A 1 6.87 -79.19 83.79
CA MET A 1 8.18 -79.70 83.34
C MET A 1 9.17 -78.56 83.16
N LEU A 2 9.52 -77.89 84.27
CA LEU A 2 10.58 -76.89 84.35
C LEU A 2 11.57 -77.40 85.39
N ARG A 3 12.81 -77.76 84.98
CA ARG A 3 14.06 -77.81 85.80
C ARG A 3 15.19 -78.69 85.20
N ALA A 4 15.45 -78.61 83.90
CA ALA A 4 16.63 -79.28 83.30
C ALA A 4 17.51 -78.37 82.41
N PHE A 5 17.31 -77.04 82.46
CA PHE A 5 17.91 -76.11 81.49
C PHE A 5 19.20 -75.40 81.96
N PHE A 6 19.83 -75.79 83.08
CA PHE A 6 20.92 -75.00 83.69
C PHE A 6 22.21 -75.77 84.01
N ARG A 7 22.82 -76.40 82.98
CA ARG A 7 24.27 -76.71 82.99
C ARG A 7 24.86 -76.56 81.57
N PRO A 8 25.25 -75.35 81.14
CA PRO A 8 25.88 -75.18 79.82
C PRO A 8 27.29 -75.78 79.83
N SER A 9 27.59 -76.59 78.82
CA SER A 9 28.95 -77.08 78.57
C SER A 9 29.79 -76.01 77.86
N ARG A 10 31.12 -76.08 77.99
CA ARG A 10 32.08 -75.09 77.45
C ARG A 10 31.88 -74.78 75.95
N GLY A 11 31.40 -75.75 75.15
CA GLY A 11 31.12 -75.56 73.73
C GLY A 11 29.86 -74.72 73.44
N GLN A 12 28.81 -74.81 74.28
CA GLN A 12 27.59 -74.02 74.10
C GLN A 12 27.81 -72.53 74.40
N PHE A 13 28.76 -72.21 75.29
CA PHE A 13 29.11 -70.82 75.59
C PHE A 13 29.80 -70.13 74.40
N VAL A 14 30.73 -70.82 73.73
CA VAL A 14 31.42 -70.27 72.54
C VAL A 14 30.44 -70.00 71.40
N ILE A 15 29.49 -70.92 71.16
CA ILE A 15 28.46 -70.75 70.14
C ILE A 15 27.53 -69.58 70.49
N GLY A 16 27.15 -69.43 71.75
CA GLY A 16 26.33 -68.31 72.22
C GLY A 16 27.01 -66.95 72.02
N VAL A 17 28.30 -66.85 72.34
CA VAL A 17 29.08 -65.62 72.15
C VAL A 17 29.26 -65.31 70.66
N ALA A 18 29.56 -66.31 69.83
CA ALA A 18 29.68 -66.14 68.40
C ALA A 18 28.37 -65.62 67.78
N LEU A 19 27.23 -66.24 68.12
CA LEU A 19 25.90 -65.81 67.67
C LEU A 19 25.58 -64.40 68.13
N PHE A 20 25.88 -64.06 69.39
CA PHE A 20 25.67 -62.72 69.94
C PHE A 20 26.51 -61.66 69.20
N LEU A 21 27.78 -61.95 68.91
CA LEU A 21 28.64 -61.04 68.16
C LEU A 21 28.18 -60.86 66.72
N THR A 22 27.79 -61.93 66.03
CA THR A 22 27.19 -61.80 64.68
C THR A 22 25.88 -61.03 64.72
N ALA A 23 25.02 -61.26 65.69
CA ALA A 23 23.77 -60.51 65.85
C ALA A 23 24.06 -59.04 66.14
N LEU A 24 25.06 -58.73 66.97
CA LEU A 24 25.48 -57.37 67.27
C LEU A 24 26.04 -56.66 66.03
N ILE A 25 26.86 -57.34 65.21
CA ILE A 25 27.40 -56.80 63.96
C ILE A 25 26.28 -56.56 62.96
N VAL A 26 25.33 -57.49 62.82
CA VAL A 26 24.15 -57.32 61.95
C VAL A 26 23.29 -56.15 62.42
N VAL A 27 23.06 -56.01 63.72
CA VAL A 27 22.28 -54.88 64.27
C VAL A 27 23.03 -53.55 64.11
N MET A 28 24.35 -53.53 64.30
CA MET A 28 25.18 -52.34 64.08
C MET A 28 25.24 -51.94 62.60
N THR A 29 25.37 -52.90 61.69
CA THR A 29 25.36 -52.64 60.23
C THR A 29 23.99 -52.17 59.76
N LEU A 30 22.90 -52.74 60.28
CA LEU A 30 21.54 -52.27 60.00
C LEU A 30 21.27 -50.87 60.57
N ARG A 31 21.72 -50.58 61.81
CA ARG A 31 21.65 -49.22 62.38
C ARG A 31 22.51 -48.21 61.62
N SER A 32 23.69 -48.61 61.15
CA SER A 32 24.57 -47.76 60.34
C SER A 32 23.97 -47.45 58.97
N GLN A 33 23.26 -48.39 58.34
CA GLN A 33 22.55 -48.13 57.09
C GLN A 33 21.30 -47.27 57.30
N ALA A 34 20.59 -47.43 58.43
CA ALA A 34 19.45 -46.58 58.76
C ALA A 34 19.83 -45.13 59.12
N ALA A 35 21.11 -44.88 59.41
CA ALA A 35 21.64 -43.55 59.75
C ALA A 35 22.19 -42.77 58.54
N GLN A 36 22.07 -43.28 57.31
CA GLN A 36 22.47 -42.57 56.09
C GLN A 36 21.26 -41.87 55.43
N PRO A 37 21.21 -40.52 55.38
CA PRO A 37 20.09 -39.77 54.80
C PRO A 37 20.07 -39.72 53.25
N GLU A 38 20.70 -40.67 52.56
CA GLU A 38 21.03 -40.57 51.12
C GLU A 38 19.78 -40.62 50.20
N PHE A 39 18.70 -41.32 50.58
CA PHE A 39 17.53 -41.54 49.70
C PHE A 39 16.50 -40.39 49.67
N ALA A 40 16.56 -39.43 50.60
CA ALA A 40 15.68 -38.24 50.59
C ALA A 40 16.31 -37.08 49.80
N ASN A 41 17.64 -36.93 49.88
CA ASN A 41 18.40 -35.89 49.19
C ASN A 41 18.49 -36.12 47.67
N VAL A 42 18.56 -37.37 47.18
CA VAL A 42 18.61 -37.68 45.74
C VAL A 42 17.34 -37.23 45.01
N ARG A 43 16.16 -37.49 45.59
CA ARG A 43 14.87 -37.07 45.00
C ARG A 43 14.67 -35.56 44.99
N GLN A 44 15.20 -34.87 46.00
CA GLN A 44 15.17 -33.41 46.04
C GLN A 44 16.09 -32.79 45.00
N ALA A 45 17.30 -33.35 44.80
CA ALA A 45 18.23 -32.91 43.77
C ALA A 45 17.66 -33.10 42.34
N ASP A 46 17.03 -34.24 42.07
CA ASP A 46 16.41 -34.52 40.75
C ASP A 46 15.25 -33.58 40.44
N LEU A 47 14.42 -33.24 41.44
CA LEU A 47 13.33 -32.28 41.28
C LEU A 47 13.84 -30.85 41.05
N ILE A 48 14.92 -30.46 41.73
CA ILE A 48 15.58 -29.16 41.51
C ILE A 48 16.16 -29.12 40.10
N GLN A 49 16.82 -30.18 39.65
CA GLN A 49 17.37 -30.26 38.30
C GLN A 49 16.28 -30.25 37.21
N LEU A 50 15.17 -30.96 37.43
CA LEU A 50 14.03 -30.92 36.52
C LEU A 50 13.38 -29.54 36.50
N LEU A 51 13.21 -28.90 37.67
CA LEU A 51 12.70 -27.54 37.77
C LEU A 51 13.61 -26.57 37.04
N ASP A 52 14.93 -26.63 37.25
CA ASP A 52 15.90 -25.77 36.58
C ASP A 52 15.86 -25.99 35.06
N SER A 53 15.72 -27.23 34.60
CA SER A 53 15.56 -27.56 33.18
C SER A 53 14.26 -27.00 32.61
N VAL A 54 13.14 -27.13 33.33
CA VAL A 54 11.84 -26.57 32.91
C VAL A 54 11.90 -25.05 32.93
N THR A 55 12.49 -24.43 33.94
CA THR A 55 12.67 -22.97 34.03
C THR A 55 13.61 -22.45 32.95
N ALA A 56 14.65 -23.20 32.58
CA ALA A 56 15.50 -22.85 31.43
C ALA A 56 14.74 -22.96 30.12
N GLU A 57 13.94 -24.02 29.95
CA GLU A 57 13.12 -24.24 28.76
C GLU A 57 12.01 -23.19 28.63
N THR A 58 11.33 -22.85 29.73
CA THR A 58 10.35 -21.76 29.78
C THR A 58 10.99 -20.44 29.36
N ARG A 59 12.16 -20.08 29.91
CA ARG A 59 12.87 -18.85 29.52
C ARG A 59 13.27 -18.84 28.05
N ARG A 60 13.69 -20.00 27.51
CA ARG A 60 14.00 -20.15 26.08
C ARG A 60 12.76 -19.93 25.21
N LEU A 61 11.65 -20.58 25.55
CA LEU A 61 10.39 -20.46 24.82
C LEU A 61 9.79 -19.05 24.92
N GLU A 62 9.89 -18.39 26.08
CA GLU A 62 9.50 -16.98 26.24
C GLU A 62 10.33 -16.06 25.35
N GLY A 63 11.63 -16.32 25.22
CA GLY A 63 12.51 -15.63 24.27
C GLY A 63 12.07 -15.83 22.82
N GLU A 64 11.79 -17.08 22.41
CA GLU A 64 11.32 -17.39 21.06
C GLU A 64 9.97 -16.75 20.74
N VAL A 65 9.04 -16.69 21.70
CA VAL A 65 7.76 -15.99 21.52
C VAL A 65 7.99 -14.49 21.29
N SER A 66 8.83 -13.85 22.11
CA SER A 66 9.18 -12.43 21.94
C SER A 66 9.81 -12.17 20.56
N ASP A 67 10.73 -13.02 20.11
CA ASP A 67 11.38 -12.87 18.81
C ASP A 67 10.39 -13.07 17.65
N LEU A 68 9.48 -14.05 17.75
CA LEU A 68 8.43 -14.28 16.75
C LEU A 68 7.40 -13.14 16.71
N GLU A 69 7.03 -12.57 17.87
CA GLU A 69 6.15 -11.40 17.95
C GLU A 69 6.81 -10.18 17.30
N ASN A 70 8.10 -9.95 17.56
CA ASN A 70 8.86 -8.87 16.92
C ASN A 70 8.95 -9.07 15.41
N ALA A 71 9.30 -10.28 14.95
CA ALA A 71 9.37 -10.61 13.52
C ALA A 71 8.00 -10.46 12.84
N ARG A 72 6.91 -10.89 13.49
CA ARG A 72 5.54 -10.71 12.99
C ARG A 72 5.19 -9.24 12.86
N ASN A 73 5.51 -8.42 13.86
CA ASN A 73 5.23 -6.99 13.85
C ASN A 73 6.03 -6.27 12.76
N GLU A 74 7.30 -6.65 12.58
CA GLU A 74 8.15 -6.12 11.50
C GLU A 74 7.56 -6.46 10.12
N LEU A 75 7.18 -7.73 9.89
CA LEU A 75 6.56 -8.16 8.62
C LEU A 75 5.25 -7.43 8.33
N ILE A 76 4.37 -7.27 9.32
CA ILE A 76 3.11 -6.53 9.16
C ILE A 76 3.40 -5.06 8.83
N SER A 77 4.30 -4.42 9.58
CA SER A 77 4.67 -3.03 9.33
C SER A 77 5.32 -2.83 7.95
N GLY A 78 6.05 -3.83 7.44
CA GLY A 78 6.63 -3.83 6.11
C GLY A 78 5.55 -3.95 5.02
N ALA A 79 4.62 -4.88 5.19
CA ALA A 79 3.50 -5.07 4.29
C ALA A 79 2.60 -3.83 4.18
N ASP A 80 2.29 -3.18 5.31
CA ASP A 80 1.50 -1.94 5.33
C ASP A 80 2.22 -0.80 4.58
N ARG A 81 3.54 -0.70 4.74
CA ARG A 81 4.37 0.29 4.02
C ARG A 81 4.40 0.02 2.52
N ASP A 82 4.57 -1.24 2.12
CA ASP A 82 4.56 -1.62 0.69
C ASP A 82 3.20 -1.35 0.05
N GLN A 83 2.10 -1.64 0.76
CA GLN A 83 0.76 -1.35 0.29
C GLN A 83 0.55 0.16 0.08
N ALA A 84 0.89 0.98 1.07
CA ALA A 84 0.79 2.44 0.95
C ALA A 84 1.66 3.00 -0.20
N ALA A 85 2.86 2.44 -0.42
CA ALA A 85 3.73 2.82 -1.53
C ALA A 85 3.14 2.48 -2.89
N ARG A 86 2.47 1.32 -3.03
CA ARG A 86 1.76 0.93 -4.26
C ARG A 86 0.58 1.84 -4.55
N GLU A 87 -0.24 2.15 -3.56
CA GLU A 87 -1.38 3.05 -3.71
C GLU A 87 -0.97 4.46 -4.13
N GLU A 88 0.15 4.97 -3.58
CA GLU A 88 0.73 6.24 -4.02
C GLU A 88 1.25 6.16 -5.46
N ALA A 89 1.93 5.07 -5.83
CA ALA A 89 2.42 4.87 -7.19
C ALA A 89 1.27 4.79 -8.22
N GLU A 90 0.18 4.09 -7.88
CA GLU A 90 -1.03 4.00 -8.71
C GLU A 90 -1.70 5.37 -8.87
N ARG A 91 -1.84 6.16 -7.79
CA ARG A 91 -2.36 7.53 -7.88
C ARG A 91 -1.50 8.43 -8.77
N ARG A 92 -0.18 8.35 -8.64
CA ARG A 92 0.75 9.12 -9.51
C ARG A 92 0.67 8.67 -10.96
N LEU A 93 0.54 7.37 -11.21
CA LEU A 93 0.37 6.84 -12.55
C LEU A 93 -0.92 7.38 -13.18
N GLN A 94 -2.03 7.34 -12.45
CA GLN A 94 -3.32 7.86 -12.92
C GLN A 94 -3.23 9.37 -13.23
N GLN A 95 -2.64 10.17 -12.34
CA GLN A 95 -2.43 11.61 -12.57
C GLN A 95 -1.59 11.86 -13.83
N ALA A 96 -0.48 11.13 -13.98
CA ALA A 96 0.37 11.24 -15.16
C ALA A 96 -0.37 10.84 -16.44
N GLN A 97 -1.19 9.79 -16.39
CA GLN A 97 -1.99 9.33 -17.52
C GLN A 97 -3.04 10.37 -17.96
N ILE A 98 -3.69 11.04 -17.01
CA ILE A 98 -4.67 12.11 -17.27
C ILE A 98 -3.99 13.31 -17.93
N ILE A 99 -2.86 13.78 -17.37
CA ILE A 99 -2.08 14.90 -17.91
C ILE A 99 -1.54 14.57 -19.31
N ALA A 100 -1.08 13.34 -19.51
CA ALA A 100 -0.61 12.87 -20.81
C ALA A 100 -1.76 12.62 -21.81
N GLY A 101 -3.02 12.70 -21.37
CA GLY A 101 -4.20 12.44 -22.18
C GLY A 101 -4.37 10.98 -22.61
N THR A 102 -3.72 10.03 -21.94
CA THR A 102 -3.71 8.61 -22.34
C THR A 102 -4.89 7.80 -21.80
N VAL A 103 -5.69 8.40 -20.93
CA VAL A 103 -6.91 7.80 -20.36
C VAL A 103 -8.06 8.82 -20.43
N PRO A 104 -9.32 8.34 -20.50
CA PRO A 104 -10.50 9.18 -20.35
C PRO A 104 -10.50 9.93 -19.01
N ALA A 105 -11.22 11.05 -18.97
CA ALA A 105 -11.40 11.82 -17.75
C ALA A 105 -12.85 12.30 -17.61
N VAL A 106 -13.30 12.43 -16.37
CA VAL A 106 -14.61 12.93 -16.01
C VAL A 106 -14.45 13.94 -14.87
N GLY A 107 -15.17 15.04 -14.95
CA GLY A 107 -15.19 16.04 -13.88
C GLY A 107 -16.15 17.19 -14.19
N PRO A 108 -16.35 18.13 -13.24
CA PRO A 108 -17.09 19.35 -13.52
C PRO A 108 -16.36 20.16 -14.60
N GLY A 109 -17.11 20.96 -15.35
CA GLY A 109 -16.52 21.74 -16.41
C GLY A 109 -17.50 22.60 -17.18
N VAL A 110 -17.09 22.98 -18.39
CA VAL A 110 -17.91 23.71 -19.34
C VAL A 110 -17.93 23.01 -20.70
N ARG A 111 -19.07 23.11 -21.36
CA ARG A 111 -19.23 22.85 -22.80
C ARG A 111 -19.41 24.18 -23.50
N ILE A 112 -18.48 24.52 -24.40
CA ILE A 112 -18.49 25.77 -25.16
C ILE A 112 -18.76 25.43 -26.62
N GLN A 113 -19.85 25.95 -27.17
CA GLN A 113 -20.20 25.80 -28.58
C GLN A 113 -20.00 27.14 -29.32
N ILE A 114 -19.20 27.11 -30.38
CA ILE A 114 -18.88 28.25 -31.23
C ILE A 114 -19.54 28.02 -32.59
N ASN A 115 -20.57 28.79 -32.91
CA ASN A 115 -21.15 28.80 -34.24
C ASN A 115 -20.47 29.87 -35.09
N ASP A 116 -19.99 29.47 -36.27
CA ASP A 116 -19.27 30.32 -37.21
C ASP A 116 -19.88 30.20 -38.61
N PRO A 117 -21.02 30.84 -38.87
CA PRO A 117 -21.76 30.68 -40.12
C PRO A 117 -21.00 31.23 -41.34
N GLU A 118 -20.04 32.14 -41.11
CA GLU A 118 -19.24 32.77 -42.17
C GLU A 118 -17.85 32.14 -42.35
N GLY A 119 -17.49 31.14 -41.52
CA GLY A 119 -16.20 30.45 -41.60
C GLY A 119 -15.01 31.36 -41.31
N ARG A 120 -15.16 32.33 -40.41
CA ARG A 120 -14.15 33.34 -40.10
C ARG A 120 -13.34 33.06 -38.83
N VAL A 121 -13.72 32.05 -38.06
CA VAL A 121 -12.88 31.56 -36.95
C VAL A 121 -11.58 31.03 -37.55
N SER A 122 -10.45 31.43 -36.98
CA SER A 122 -9.12 30.98 -37.41
C SER A 122 -8.54 29.95 -36.47
N ALA A 123 -7.50 29.25 -36.94
CA ALA A 123 -6.69 28.36 -36.11
C ALA A 123 -6.06 29.10 -34.92
N GLU A 124 -5.60 30.35 -35.12
CA GLU A 124 -5.06 31.17 -34.03
C GLU A 124 -6.12 31.50 -32.98
N LEU A 125 -7.34 31.89 -33.37
CA LEU A 125 -8.40 32.19 -32.41
C LEU A 125 -8.74 30.97 -31.55
N LEU A 126 -8.84 29.78 -32.15
CA LEU A 126 -9.07 28.56 -31.37
C LEU A 126 -7.90 28.27 -30.43
N LEU A 127 -6.65 28.44 -30.88
CA LEU A 127 -5.49 28.28 -30.01
C LEU A 127 -5.54 29.25 -28.82
N ASP A 128 -5.78 30.54 -29.06
CA ASP A 128 -5.90 31.56 -28.02
C ASP A 128 -7.00 31.19 -27.01
N ALA A 129 -8.16 30.73 -27.50
CA ALA A 129 -9.26 30.28 -26.64
C ALA A 129 -8.87 29.08 -25.76
N ILE A 130 -8.11 28.12 -26.30
CA ILE A 130 -7.59 27.00 -25.51
C ILE A 130 -6.57 27.47 -24.47
N GLU A 131 -5.72 28.43 -24.81
CA GLU A 131 -4.74 29.02 -23.89
C GLU A 131 -5.45 29.78 -22.75
N GLU A 132 -6.49 30.54 -23.05
CA GLU A 132 -7.32 31.20 -22.03
C GLU A 132 -7.99 30.21 -21.07
N LEU A 133 -8.50 29.08 -21.58
CA LEU A 133 -9.06 28.03 -20.73
C LEU A 133 -8.00 27.37 -19.85
N ARG A 134 -6.78 27.15 -20.38
CA ARG A 134 -5.65 26.64 -19.58
C ARG A 134 -5.25 27.62 -18.48
N ASP A 135 -5.19 28.91 -18.79
CA ASP A 135 -4.93 29.97 -17.81
C ASP A 135 -6.03 30.06 -16.74
N ALA A 136 -7.28 29.79 -17.13
CA ALA A 136 -8.43 29.68 -16.22
C ALA A 136 -8.47 28.38 -15.42
N GLY A 137 -7.50 27.47 -15.60
CA GLY A 137 -7.39 26.24 -14.82
C GLY A 137 -8.09 25.03 -15.43
N ALA A 138 -8.27 24.99 -16.75
CA ALA A 138 -8.70 23.77 -17.43
C ALA A 138 -7.66 22.67 -17.27
N GLU A 139 -8.08 21.53 -16.73
CA GLU A 139 -7.21 20.37 -16.47
C GLU A 139 -7.19 19.42 -17.67
N VAL A 140 -8.31 19.33 -18.37
CA VAL A 140 -8.53 18.45 -19.51
C VAL A 140 -9.39 19.16 -20.54
N ILE A 141 -9.00 19.10 -21.81
CA ILE A 141 -9.75 19.74 -22.90
C ILE A 141 -9.88 18.77 -24.09
N GLU A 142 -11.08 18.73 -24.67
CA GLU A 142 -11.43 18.05 -25.90
C GLU A 142 -12.04 19.03 -26.89
N LEU A 143 -11.76 18.82 -28.17
CA LEU A 143 -12.29 19.62 -29.27
C LEU A 143 -13.07 18.71 -30.24
N ASN A 144 -14.29 19.14 -30.59
CA ASN A 144 -15.20 18.48 -31.53
C ASN A 144 -15.36 16.97 -31.28
N ASP A 145 -15.44 16.55 -30.01
CA ASP A 145 -15.56 15.14 -29.59
C ASP A 145 -14.50 14.20 -30.25
N SER A 146 -13.36 14.75 -30.71
CA SER A 146 -12.42 14.03 -31.58
C SER A 146 -10.95 14.27 -31.26
N VAL A 147 -10.59 15.44 -30.71
CA VAL A 147 -9.19 15.79 -30.42
C VAL A 147 -9.01 16.05 -28.93
N ARG A 148 -8.31 15.14 -28.24
CA ARG A 148 -7.82 15.34 -26.88
C ARG A 148 -6.60 16.27 -26.92
N LEU A 149 -6.73 17.47 -26.36
CA LEU A 149 -5.64 18.43 -26.31
C LEU A 149 -4.67 18.12 -25.16
N VAL A 150 -3.39 18.11 -25.48
CA VAL A 150 -2.27 17.93 -24.54
C VAL A 150 -1.20 19.00 -24.81
N MET A 151 -0.11 18.98 -24.03
CA MET A 151 0.94 20.01 -24.10
C MET A 151 1.54 20.20 -25.51
N ARG A 152 1.68 19.12 -26.29
CA ARG A 152 2.26 19.17 -27.64
C ARG A 152 1.24 19.45 -28.74
N SER A 153 -0.03 19.62 -28.38
CA SER A 153 -1.07 19.78 -29.38
C SER A 153 -0.87 21.08 -30.16
N TYR A 154 -1.21 21.06 -31.44
CA TYR A 154 -1.03 22.19 -32.33
C TYR A 154 -2.24 22.41 -33.21
N PHE A 155 -2.42 23.67 -33.63
CA PHE A 155 -3.44 24.08 -34.57
C PHE A 155 -2.78 24.48 -35.89
N SER A 156 -3.46 24.20 -37.00
CA SER A 156 -2.97 24.46 -38.36
C SER A 156 -4.14 24.62 -39.32
N THR A 157 -3.85 25.09 -40.52
CA THR A 157 -4.79 25.11 -41.65
C THR A 157 -4.28 24.15 -42.71
N ASP A 158 -5.14 23.24 -43.19
CA ASP A 158 -4.78 22.29 -44.25
C ASP A 158 -4.71 22.96 -45.64
N GLU A 159 -4.33 22.18 -46.66
CA GLU A 159 -4.23 22.66 -48.04
C GLU A 159 -5.56 23.14 -48.63
N GLN A 160 -6.69 22.74 -48.04
CA GLN A 160 -8.04 23.15 -48.43
C GLN A 160 -8.56 24.35 -47.64
N GLY A 161 -7.75 24.91 -46.74
CA GLY A 161 -8.14 26.06 -45.91
C GLY A 161 -8.95 25.69 -44.66
N ARG A 162 -9.05 24.41 -44.29
CA ARG A 162 -9.80 23.97 -43.10
C ARG A 162 -8.90 23.97 -41.88
N ILE A 163 -9.48 24.32 -40.73
CA ILE A 163 -8.77 24.29 -39.46
C ILE A 163 -8.56 22.84 -39.02
N THR A 164 -7.39 22.55 -38.49
CA THR A 164 -7.01 21.25 -37.95
C THR A 164 -6.43 21.41 -36.54
N ALA A 165 -6.68 20.42 -35.68
CA ALA A 165 -5.97 20.24 -34.42
C ALA A 165 -5.32 18.85 -34.42
N ASP A 166 -4.01 18.80 -34.17
CA ASP A 166 -3.21 17.58 -34.26
C ASP A 166 -3.38 16.80 -35.58
N GLY A 167 -3.63 17.52 -36.67
CA GLY A 167 -3.87 16.97 -38.00
C GLY A 167 -5.30 16.46 -38.25
N THR A 168 -6.18 16.50 -37.24
CA THR A 168 -7.60 16.19 -37.38
C THR A 168 -8.36 17.44 -37.79
N VAL A 169 -9.15 17.35 -38.87
CA VAL A 169 -9.98 18.46 -39.36
C VAL A 169 -11.09 18.76 -38.36
N LEU A 170 -11.29 20.05 -38.09
CA LEU A 170 -12.36 20.56 -37.25
C LEU A 170 -13.46 21.16 -38.13
N GLU A 171 -14.71 21.04 -37.69
CA GLU A 171 -15.88 21.56 -38.39
C GLU A 171 -16.73 22.42 -37.45
N ALA A 172 -17.29 23.50 -37.98
CA ALA A 172 -18.24 24.31 -37.24
C ALA A 172 -19.61 23.59 -37.13
N PRO A 173 -20.33 23.68 -36.00
CA PRO A 173 -19.94 24.43 -34.80
C PRO A 173 -18.80 23.76 -34.04
N TYR A 174 -17.82 24.56 -33.61
CA TYR A 174 -16.71 24.06 -32.81
C TYR A 174 -17.18 23.83 -31.39
N VAL A 175 -16.90 22.66 -30.83
CA VAL A 175 -17.29 22.30 -29.47
C VAL A 175 -16.03 22.09 -28.65
N ILE A 176 -15.87 22.88 -27.59
CA ILE A 176 -14.80 22.74 -26.62
C ILE A 176 -15.42 22.19 -25.33
N ASP A 177 -15.04 20.98 -24.97
CA ASP A 177 -15.35 20.41 -23.66
C ASP A 177 -14.12 20.56 -22.76
N ALA A 178 -14.28 21.23 -21.63
CA ALA A 178 -13.17 21.51 -20.71
C ALA A 178 -13.56 21.15 -19.28
N ILE A 179 -12.76 20.30 -18.63
CA ILE A 179 -12.89 19.94 -17.22
C ILE A 179 -12.06 20.91 -16.37
N GLY A 180 -12.66 21.43 -15.31
CA GLY A 180 -12.10 22.39 -14.36
C GLY A 180 -13.21 23.03 -13.53
N ASP A 181 -12.89 24.08 -12.77
CA ASP A 181 -13.94 24.83 -12.05
C ASP A 181 -14.86 25.57 -13.05
N PRO A 182 -16.16 25.21 -13.15
CA PRO A 182 -17.02 25.73 -14.23
C PRO A 182 -17.16 27.24 -14.24
N ALA A 183 -17.22 27.85 -13.05
CA ALA A 183 -17.37 29.30 -12.91
C ALA A 183 -16.09 30.04 -13.35
N THR A 184 -14.92 29.51 -13.00
CA THR A 184 -13.63 30.08 -13.41
C THR A 184 -13.41 29.94 -14.90
N LEU A 185 -13.73 28.77 -15.48
CA LEU A 185 -13.65 28.54 -16.92
C LEU A 185 -14.57 29.45 -17.73
N GLU A 186 -15.84 29.59 -17.31
CA GLU A 186 -16.76 30.52 -17.99
C GLU A 186 -16.28 31.97 -17.87
N ALA A 187 -15.80 32.38 -16.69
CA ALA A 187 -15.27 33.73 -16.50
C ALA A 187 -14.04 34.00 -17.39
N GLY A 188 -13.16 33.02 -17.56
CA GLY A 188 -12.01 33.08 -18.46
C GLY A 188 -12.44 33.27 -19.92
N ALA A 189 -13.34 32.42 -20.41
CA ALA A 189 -13.86 32.50 -21.79
C ALA A 189 -14.60 33.82 -22.10
N ARG A 190 -15.22 34.44 -21.08
CA ARG A 190 -15.91 35.74 -21.19
C ARG A 190 -15.01 36.94 -20.92
N PHE A 191 -13.72 36.75 -20.67
CA PHE A 191 -12.81 37.85 -20.43
C PHE A 191 -12.84 38.84 -21.59
N ARG A 192 -12.69 40.14 -21.30
CA ARG A 192 -12.77 41.18 -22.32
C ARG A 192 -11.61 41.01 -23.31
N GLY A 193 -11.95 40.87 -24.59
CA GLY A 193 -10.97 40.61 -25.63
C GLY A 193 -10.54 39.14 -25.71
N GLY A 194 -11.16 38.25 -24.95
CA GLY A 194 -10.98 36.81 -25.08
C GLY A 194 -12.04 36.14 -25.96
N LEU A 195 -12.16 34.82 -25.86
CA LEU A 195 -12.94 33.96 -26.77
C LEU A 195 -14.30 34.55 -27.18
N VAL A 196 -15.18 34.85 -26.20
CA VAL A 196 -16.54 35.33 -26.51
C VAL A 196 -16.49 36.69 -27.22
N SER A 197 -15.60 37.59 -26.80
CA SER A 197 -15.47 38.92 -27.40
C SER A 197 -14.98 38.86 -28.85
N GLU A 198 -14.01 37.98 -29.13
CA GLU A 198 -13.41 37.82 -30.46
C GLU A 198 -14.37 37.15 -31.45
N VAL A 199 -15.10 36.11 -31.01
CA VAL A 199 -16.07 35.41 -31.86
C VAL A 199 -17.29 36.27 -32.17
N GLU A 200 -17.87 36.94 -31.16
CA GLU A 200 -19.09 37.75 -31.35
C GLU A 200 -18.78 39.14 -31.94
N GLY A 201 -17.51 39.52 -32.01
CA GLY A 201 -17.06 40.76 -32.62
C GLY A 201 -17.25 40.80 -34.14
N GLU A 202 -17.25 42.01 -34.71
CA GLU A 202 -17.52 42.26 -36.14
C GLU A 202 -16.57 41.53 -37.11
N ARG A 203 -15.38 41.15 -36.63
CA ARG A 203 -14.39 40.43 -37.44
C ARG A 203 -14.86 39.01 -37.78
N VAL A 204 -15.42 38.30 -36.80
CA VAL A 204 -15.87 36.90 -36.95
C VAL A 204 -17.38 36.85 -37.18
N GLY A 205 -18.18 37.55 -36.37
CA GLY A 205 -19.64 37.56 -36.48
C GLY A 205 -20.30 36.23 -36.11
N GLY A 206 -19.65 35.42 -35.29
CA GLY A 206 -20.15 34.14 -34.80
C GLY A 206 -21.00 34.30 -33.54
N THR A 207 -21.34 33.17 -32.91
CA THR A 207 -22.01 33.14 -31.59
C THR A 207 -21.38 32.10 -30.69
N VAL A 208 -21.31 32.39 -29.38
CA VAL A 208 -20.77 31.47 -28.39
C VAL A 208 -21.85 31.12 -27.36
N THR A 209 -22.06 29.82 -27.14
CA THR A 209 -22.88 29.31 -26.03
C THR A 209 -21.97 28.59 -25.05
N ILE A 210 -22.09 28.91 -23.76
CA ILE A 210 -21.34 28.27 -22.69
C ILE A 210 -22.34 27.62 -21.74
N GLU A 211 -22.18 26.32 -21.52
CA GLU A 211 -22.95 25.56 -20.55
C GLU A 211 -22.02 25.06 -19.45
N GLN A 212 -22.29 25.43 -18.20
CA GLN A 212 -21.63 24.82 -17.04
C GLN A 212 -22.28 23.46 -16.75
N VAL A 213 -21.46 22.42 -16.68
CA VAL A 213 -21.93 21.04 -16.47
C VAL A 213 -21.24 20.46 -15.24
N GLN A 214 -21.99 19.75 -14.40
CA GLN A 214 -21.42 19.09 -13.20
C GLN A 214 -20.54 17.88 -13.55
N SER A 215 -20.70 17.32 -14.75
CA SER A 215 -19.97 16.16 -15.23
C SER A 215 -19.82 16.26 -16.75
N VAL A 216 -18.66 16.72 -17.20
CA VAL A 216 -18.16 16.60 -18.56
C VAL A 216 -17.39 15.28 -18.63
N GLU A 217 -17.70 14.45 -19.62
CA GLU A 217 -16.99 13.20 -19.89
C GLU A 217 -16.18 13.36 -21.18
N ILE A 218 -14.86 13.22 -21.06
CA ILE A 218 -13.94 13.29 -22.20
C ILE A 218 -13.36 11.89 -22.39
N SER A 219 -13.85 11.23 -23.44
CA SER A 219 -13.49 9.85 -23.77
C SER A 219 -12.33 9.75 -24.76
N THR A 220 -12.03 10.82 -25.50
CA THR A 220 -10.88 10.82 -26.42
C THR A 220 -9.55 10.77 -25.67
N THR A 221 -8.61 10.04 -26.25
CA THR A 221 -7.27 9.83 -25.69
C THR A 221 -6.19 10.00 -26.75
N VAL A 222 -5.01 10.39 -26.30
CA VAL A 222 -3.80 10.50 -27.10
C VAL A 222 -3.00 9.21 -27.00
N THR A 223 -2.57 8.68 -28.14
CA THR A 223 -1.55 7.64 -28.18
C THR A 223 -0.17 8.30 -28.19
N PRO A 224 0.68 8.08 -27.17
CA PRO A 224 2.02 8.66 -27.17
C PRO A 224 2.88 7.97 -28.24
N PRO A 225 3.75 8.72 -28.95
CA PRO A 225 4.70 8.11 -29.86
C PRO A 225 5.70 7.24 -29.10
N GLU A 226 6.21 6.22 -29.77
CA GLU A 226 7.26 5.38 -29.19
C GLU A 226 8.57 6.18 -29.08
N ASN A 227 9.21 6.14 -27.92
CA ASN A 227 10.47 6.83 -27.72
C ASN A 227 11.61 6.05 -28.39
N GLU A 228 12.27 6.63 -29.38
CA GLU A 228 13.42 6.00 -30.03
C GLU A 228 14.67 5.95 -29.13
N PHE A 229 14.90 7.03 -28.36
CA PHE A 229 16.12 7.19 -27.55
C PHE A 229 15.83 7.27 -26.05
N ALA A 230 14.77 7.97 -25.66
CA ALA A 230 14.45 8.20 -24.25
C ALA A 230 13.88 6.92 -23.59
N ARG A 231 14.28 6.66 -22.35
CA ARG A 231 13.74 5.56 -21.54
C ARG A 231 13.28 6.10 -20.18
N PRO A 232 12.04 5.79 -19.74
CA PRO A 232 11.62 6.09 -18.37
C PRO A 232 12.51 5.34 -17.37
N ARG A 233 12.78 5.96 -16.22
CA ARG A 233 13.61 5.38 -15.15
C ARG A 233 12.79 4.58 -14.17
#